data_AF-A0A0B1STH3-F1
#
_entry.id   AF-A0A0B1STH3-F1
#
_cell.length_a   1.000
_cell.length_b   1.000
_cell.length_c   1.000
_cell.angle_alpha   90.00
_cell.angle_beta   90.00
_cell.angle_gamma   90.00
#
_symmetry.space_group_name_H-M   'P 1'
#
loop_
_entity.id
_entity.type
_entity.pdbx_description
1 polymer ?
#
loop_
_entity_poly.entity_id
_entity_poly.type
_entity_poly.pdbx_seq_one_letter_code
_entity_poly.pdbx_strand_id
1 'polypeptide(L)'
;FIVGAPYAGKNKAGAVYIMHGSKDGVRQKYTQKIEGGAMGPRMKTFGFAVAGGVDVDGNGMPDVAVGAWKSGNVAVMTTKPVVTVTGQTDADSVTINVEDKNCDVDAKIGKQSCRTINTCLRYEGKGDTPNDLEFILRYNLDDHSPEPRAYFLQRDVKADRDITIAKESKTKDHPNIIERRVRLEKNRQKCVKQRFFASSTMRLLDKWMDRLKMDGFLADTLVSIADQATVPSYSTYMRVGARHFDFLSKI
;
A
#
# COMPACT_ATOMS: atom_id res chain seq x y z
N PHE A 1 -16.20 5.71 15.62
CA PHE A 1 -17.51 6.39 15.65
C PHE A 1 -17.39 7.74 14.95
N ILE A 2 -18.52 8.41 14.71
CA ILE A 2 -18.59 9.64 13.91
C ILE A 2 -19.02 10.79 14.83
N VAL A 3 -18.35 11.93 14.70
CA VAL A 3 -18.64 13.13 15.51
C VAL A 3 -19.07 14.25 14.58
N GLY A 4 -20.23 14.82 14.85
CA GLY A 4 -20.77 15.96 14.11
C GLY A 4 -20.29 17.31 14.66
N ALA A 5 -20.02 18.25 13.77
CA ALA A 5 -19.71 19.65 14.09
C ALA A 5 -20.52 20.59 13.20
N PRO A 6 -21.80 20.86 13.55
CA PRO A 6 -22.75 21.55 12.69
C PRO A 6 -22.33 22.97 12.29
N TYR A 7 -21.53 23.64 13.12
CA TYR A 7 -21.12 25.02 12.89
C TYR A 7 -19.69 25.15 12.36
N ALA A 8 -19.01 24.03 12.08
CA ALA A 8 -17.66 24.02 11.51
C ALA A 8 -17.67 24.33 10.01
N GLY A 9 -16.47 24.51 9.45
CA GLY A 9 -16.26 24.71 8.01
C GLY A 9 -16.63 26.12 7.52
N LYS A 10 -16.36 26.38 6.24
CA LYS A 10 -16.67 27.67 5.61
C LYS A 10 -18.17 27.94 5.67
N ASN A 11 -18.55 29.19 5.96
CA ASN A 11 -19.95 29.64 6.03
C ASN A 11 -20.85 28.85 7.00
N LYS A 12 -20.28 28.17 8.01
CA LYS A 12 -21.01 27.30 8.94
C LYS A 12 -21.80 26.19 8.20
N ALA A 13 -21.21 25.67 7.13
CA ALA A 13 -21.79 24.56 6.37
C ALA A 13 -21.91 23.29 7.23
N GLY A 14 -21.02 23.13 8.21
CA GLY A 14 -20.92 21.98 9.09
C GLY A 14 -19.91 20.95 8.59
N ALA A 15 -19.57 19.99 9.44
CA ALA A 15 -18.67 18.90 9.12
C ALA A 15 -18.97 17.65 9.98
N VAL A 16 -18.52 16.49 9.54
CA VAL A 16 -18.40 15.30 10.38
C VAL A 16 -16.95 14.79 10.39
N TYR A 17 -16.56 14.19 11.50
CA TYR A 17 -15.24 13.63 11.74
C TYR A 17 -15.36 12.13 11.99
N ILE A 18 -14.59 11.35 11.25
CA ILE A 18 -14.56 9.89 11.37
C ILE A 18 -13.40 9.53 12.30
N MET A 19 -13.75 8.87 13.41
CA MET A 19 -12.81 8.44 14.44
C MET A 19 -12.71 6.90 14.42
N HIS A 20 -11.50 6.39 14.27
CA HIS A 20 -11.24 4.95 14.35
C HIS A 20 -10.88 4.53 15.78
N GLY A 21 -11.37 3.37 16.20
CA GLY A 21 -10.87 2.69 17.39
C GLY A 21 -9.52 2.02 17.12
N SER A 22 -8.80 1.73 18.18
CA SER A 22 -7.64 0.85 18.26
C SER A 22 -7.79 -0.04 19.50
N LYS A 23 -6.83 -0.95 19.70
CA LYS A 23 -6.76 -1.79 20.91
C LYS A 23 -6.66 -0.95 22.19
N ASP A 24 -6.09 0.25 22.10
CA ASP A 24 -5.85 1.18 23.22
C ASP A 24 -6.97 2.22 23.39
N GLY A 25 -8.10 2.05 22.70
CA GLY A 25 -9.24 2.97 22.74
C GLY A 25 -9.39 3.79 21.46
N VAL A 26 -9.82 5.04 21.58
CA VAL A 26 -10.16 5.87 20.41
C VAL A 26 -8.93 6.64 19.97
N ARG A 27 -8.60 6.59 18.67
CA ARG A 27 -7.49 7.39 18.14
C ARG A 27 -7.80 8.89 18.30
N GLN A 28 -6.85 9.64 18.86
CA GLN A 28 -7.03 11.08 19.13
C GLN A 28 -7.25 11.91 17.85
N LYS A 29 -6.64 11.50 16.73
CA LYS A 29 -6.79 12.17 15.44
C LYS A 29 -7.85 11.47 14.59
N TYR A 30 -8.75 12.26 14.01
CA TYR A 30 -9.70 11.78 13.00
C TYR A 30 -8.96 11.19 11.79
N THR A 31 -9.53 10.14 11.21
CA THR A 31 -9.00 9.52 9.98
C THR A 31 -9.53 10.20 8.73
N GLN A 32 -10.72 10.77 8.79
CA GLN A 32 -11.34 11.52 7.71
C GLN A 32 -12.22 12.64 8.27
N LYS A 33 -12.22 13.78 7.58
CA LYS A 33 -13.12 14.90 7.82
C LYS A 33 -13.93 15.13 6.55
N ILE A 34 -15.23 15.25 6.71
CA ILE A 34 -16.16 15.47 5.60
C ILE A 34 -16.85 16.81 5.86
N GLU A 35 -16.62 17.77 4.97
CA GLU A 35 -17.25 19.08 5.06
C GLU A 35 -18.61 19.08 4.35
N GLY A 36 -19.62 19.69 4.97
CA GLY A 36 -20.95 19.80 4.39
C GLY A 36 -20.95 20.54 3.04
N GLY A 37 -20.02 21.47 2.85
CA GLY A 37 -19.84 22.17 1.57
C GLY A 37 -19.45 21.25 0.41
N ALA A 38 -18.85 20.09 0.68
CA ALA A 38 -18.53 19.07 -0.31
C ALA A 38 -19.73 18.15 -0.64
N MET A 39 -20.86 18.29 0.06
CA MET A 39 -22.06 17.47 -0.16
C MET A 39 -23.11 18.15 -1.04
N GLY A 40 -22.86 19.39 -1.47
CA GLY A 40 -23.72 20.13 -2.37
C GLY A 40 -23.89 21.61 -1.99
N PRO A 41 -24.42 22.42 -2.92
CA PRO A 41 -24.61 23.84 -2.70
C PRO A 41 -25.66 24.07 -1.60
N ARG A 42 -25.33 24.96 -0.65
CA ARG A 42 -26.20 25.43 0.46
C ARG A 42 -26.39 24.49 1.64
N MET A 43 -25.53 23.48 1.82
CA MET A 43 -25.53 22.71 3.06
C MET A 43 -25.30 23.62 4.27
N LYS A 44 -26.17 23.54 5.28
CA LYS A 44 -26.06 24.30 6.53
C LYS A 44 -26.30 23.38 7.70
N THR A 45 -25.49 23.48 8.75
CA THR A 45 -25.60 22.62 9.94
C THR A 45 -25.38 21.14 9.68
N PHE A 46 -24.58 20.79 8.66
CA PHE A 46 -24.19 19.41 8.38
C PHE A 46 -23.46 18.78 9.56
N GLY A 47 -23.89 17.57 9.96
CA GLY A 47 -23.39 16.91 11.16
C GLY A 47 -24.25 17.16 12.39
N PHE A 48 -25.45 17.76 12.24
CA PHE A 48 -26.37 17.97 13.36
C PHE A 48 -26.95 16.65 13.88
N ALA A 49 -27.28 15.75 12.96
CA ALA A 49 -27.68 14.39 13.26
C ALA A 49 -26.80 13.44 12.45
N VAL A 50 -26.43 12.31 13.05
CA VAL A 50 -25.65 11.26 12.39
C VAL A 50 -26.30 9.92 12.71
N ALA A 51 -26.54 9.13 11.68
CA ALA A 51 -26.96 7.75 11.79
C ALA A 51 -26.03 6.89 10.92
N GLY A 52 -25.86 5.62 11.28
CA GLY A 52 -25.10 4.67 10.49
C GLY A 52 -25.29 3.26 11.02
N GLY A 53 -24.56 2.30 10.45
CA GLY A 53 -24.67 0.89 10.85
C GLY A 53 -25.61 0.06 9.98
N VAL A 54 -26.16 0.65 8.91
CA VAL A 54 -26.99 -0.03 7.92
C VAL A 54 -26.29 0.06 6.58
N ASP A 55 -26.16 -1.07 5.91
CA ASP A 55 -25.69 -1.16 4.52
C ASP A 55 -26.86 -0.84 3.58
N VAL A 56 -26.76 0.28 2.85
CA VAL A 56 -27.84 0.76 1.97
C VAL A 56 -27.60 0.42 0.50
N ASP A 57 -26.37 0.11 0.11
CA ASP A 57 -26.01 -0.22 -1.28
C ASP A 57 -25.73 -1.72 -1.50
N GLY A 58 -25.75 -2.52 -0.44
CA GLY A 58 -25.60 -3.98 -0.48
C GLY A 58 -24.16 -4.44 -0.63
N ASN A 59 -23.17 -3.56 -0.40
CA ASN A 59 -21.76 -3.89 -0.57
C ASN A 59 -21.12 -4.57 0.67
N GLY A 60 -21.94 -4.92 1.67
CA GLY A 60 -21.50 -5.58 2.90
C GLY A 60 -20.78 -4.65 3.88
N MET A 61 -20.81 -3.34 3.67
CA MET A 61 -20.25 -2.32 4.56
C MET A 61 -21.34 -1.39 5.09
N PRO A 62 -21.31 -1.04 6.40
CA PRO A 62 -22.33 -0.17 6.98
C PRO A 62 -22.12 1.29 6.58
N ASP A 63 -23.17 1.90 6.04
CA ASP A 63 -23.16 3.27 5.54
C ASP A 63 -23.54 4.30 6.58
N VAL A 64 -23.48 5.57 6.19
CA VAL A 64 -23.68 6.72 7.07
C VAL A 64 -24.66 7.71 6.46
N ALA A 65 -25.62 8.16 7.25
CA ALA A 65 -26.50 9.28 6.94
C ALA A 65 -26.19 10.47 7.86
N VAL A 66 -26.10 11.68 7.29
CA VAL A 66 -25.81 12.90 8.03
C VAL A 66 -26.84 13.98 7.72
N GLY A 67 -27.51 14.46 8.75
CA GLY A 67 -28.51 15.51 8.68
C GLY A 67 -27.93 16.93 8.74
N ALA A 68 -28.57 17.83 7.99
CA ALA A 68 -28.28 19.25 7.91
C ALA A 68 -29.59 20.04 8.05
N TRP A 69 -30.09 20.15 9.29
CA TRP A 69 -31.47 20.59 9.56
C TRP A 69 -31.78 21.99 9.01
N LYS A 70 -30.83 22.93 9.12
CA LYS A 70 -31.04 24.33 8.69
C LYS A 70 -31.20 24.49 7.18
N SER A 71 -30.69 23.55 6.39
CA SER A 71 -30.93 23.50 4.94
C SER A 71 -32.01 22.49 4.55
N GLY A 72 -32.55 21.71 5.49
CA GLY A 72 -33.58 20.70 5.22
C GLY A 72 -33.05 19.52 4.40
N ASN A 73 -31.75 19.21 4.50
CA ASN A 73 -31.12 18.15 3.71
C ASN A 73 -30.57 17.02 4.59
N VAL A 74 -30.42 15.86 3.97
CA VAL A 74 -29.66 14.71 4.48
C VAL A 74 -28.70 14.24 3.39
N ALA A 75 -27.47 13.93 3.74
CA ALA A 75 -26.54 13.24 2.86
C ALA A 75 -26.44 11.78 3.29
N VAL A 76 -26.62 10.86 2.36
CA VAL A 76 -26.33 9.44 2.54
C VAL A 76 -25.01 9.16 1.85
N MET A 77 -24.11 8.53 2.58
CA MET A 77 -22.73 8.34 2.23
C MET A 77 -22.40 6.86 2.28
N THR A 78 -22.13 6.27 1.12
CA THR A 78 -21.78 4.85 1.03
C THR A 78 -20.32 4.62 1.40
N THR A 79 -20.07 3.53 2.10
CA THR A 79 -18.76 3.07 2.51
C THR A 79 -18.18 2.15 1.45
N LYS A 80 -16.85 2.02 1.39
CA LYS A 80 -16.17 1.16 0.42
C LYS A 80 -15.69 -0.15 1.07
N PRO A 81 -15.77 -1.29 0.38
CA PRO A 81 -15.12 -2.53 0.80
C PRO A 81 -13.64 -2.33 1.14
N VAL A 82 -13.13 -3.14 2.07
CA VAL A 82 -11.76 -3.00 2.58
C VAL A 82 -10.98 -4.29 2.33
N VAL A 83 -9.82 -4.16 1.68
CA VAL A 83 -8.83 -5.24 1.59
C VAL A 83 -7.68 -5.02 2.56
N THR A 84 -7.29 -6.09 3.24
CA THR A 84 -6.14 -6.14 4.12
C THR A 84 -5.13 -7.08 3.51
N VAL A 85 -3.97 -6.57 3.08
CA VAL A 85 -2.87 -7.37 2.56
C VAL A 85 -1.84 -7.55 3.66
N THR A 86 -1.66 -8.79 4.07
CA THR A 86 -0.63 -9.20 5.03
C THR A 86 0.55 -9.80 4.27
N GLY A 87 1.77 -9.53 4.72
CA GLY A 87 2.96 -9.99 4.03
C GLY A 87 4.17 -10.16 4.91
N GLN A 88 5.06 -11.06 4.48
CA GLN A 88 6.39 -11.25 5.04
C GLN A 88 7.39 -11.40 3.90
N THR A 89 8.55 -10.79 4.08
CA THR A 89 9.68 -10.93 3.17
C THR A 89 10.85 -11.48 3.95
N ASP A 90 11.36 -12.61 3.49
CA ASP A 90 12.59 -13.21 3.98
C ASP A 90 13.61 -13.25 2.84
N ALA A 91 14.89 -13.21 3.19
CA ALA A 91 15.96 -13.49 2.23
C ALA A 91 16.65 -14.79 2.66
N ASP A 92 17.12 -15.58 1.67
CA ASP A 92 17.82 -16.84 1.93
C ASP A 92 19.03 -16.65 2.88
N SER A 93 19.60 -15.44 2.94
CA SER A 93 20.56 -15.02 3.97
C SER A 93 20.47 -13.53 4.26
N VAL A 94 20.59 -13.18 5.55
CA VAL A 94 20.68 -11.78 6.04
C VAL A 94 21.97 -11.10 5.62
N THR A 95 23.02 -11.88 5.38
CA THR A 95 24.34 -11.40 4.94
C THR A 95 24.65 -11.90 3.53
N ILE A 96 25.22 -11.01 2.72
CA ILE A 96 25.75 -11.36 1.40
C ILE A 96 27.25 -11.50 1.57
N ASN A 97 27.76 -12.72 1.38
CA ASN A 97 29.17 -12.89 1.09
C ASN A 97 29.37 -12.69 -0.41
N VAL A 98 30.13 -11.66 -0.76
CA VAL A 98 30.39 -11.27 -2.15
C VAL A 98 31.33 -12.27 -2.84
N GLU A 99 32.10 -13.03 -2.06
CA GLU A 99 32.99 -14.08 -2.54
C GLU A 99 32.23 -15.36 -2.93
N ASP A 100 31.02 -15.55 -2.42
CA ASP A 100 30.13 -16.66 -2.79
C ASP A 100 29.56 -16.43 -4.19
N LYS A 101 30.38 -16.65 -5.22
CA LYS A 101 30.01 -16.52 -6.64
C LYS A 101 29.15 -17.72 -7.09
N ASN A 102 27.93 -17.77 -6.59
CA ASN A 102 26.99 -18.88 -6.72
C ASN A 102 26.06 -18.81 -7.95
N CYS A 103 26.03 -17.68 -8.68
CA CYS A 103 25.23 -17.53 -9.89
C CYS A 103 26.06 -17.13 -11.11
N ASP A 104 25.77 -17.74 -12.27
CA ASP A 104 26.31 -17.31 -13.56
C ASP A 104 25.57 -16.07 -14.09
N VAL A 105 26.30 -14.98 -14.38
CA VAL A 105 25.72 -13.75 -14.95
C VAL A 105 25.73 -13.81 -16.47
N ASP A 106 26.90 -13.87 -17.09
CA ASP A 106 27.07 -14.12 -18.51
C ASP A 106 28.50 -14.61 -18.79
N ALA A 107 28.80 -14.98 -20.05
CA ALA A 107 30.11 -15.51 -20.43
C ALA A 107 31.26 -14.48 -20.32
N LYS A 108 30.97 -13.17 -20.28
CA LYS A 108 31.97 -12.09 -20.21
C LYS A 108 32.26 -11.66 -18.76
N ILE A 109 31.23 -11.62 -17.92
CA ILE A 109 31.26 -11.18 -16.53
C ILE A 109 31.57 -12.35 -15.59
N GLY A 110 31.19 -13.57 -15.97
CA GLY A 110 31.39 -14.78 -15.18
C GLY A 110 30.44 -14.89 -14.00
N LYS A 111 30.86 -15.62 -12.97
CA LYS A 111 30.04 -15.85 -11.76
C LYS A 111 30.06 -14.65 -10.82
N GLN A 112 28.89 -14.34 -10.25
CA GLN A 112 28.72 -13.32 -9.22
C GLN A 112 27.91 -13.84 -8.04
N SER A 113 27.99 -13.12 -6.92
CA SER A 113 27.18 -13.39 -5.74
C SER A 113 25.74 -12.94 -5.97
N CYS A 114 24.82 -13.89 -5.80
CA CYS A 114 23.39 -13.66 -5.89
C CYS A 114 22.69 -14.16 -4.63
N ARG A 115 21.52 -13.59 -4.35
CA ARG A 115 20.60 -14.07 -3.33
C ARG A 115 19.17 -14.00 -3.85
N THR A 116 18.28 -14.73 -3.20
CA THR A 116 16.84 -14.70 -3.48
C THR A 116 16.12 -14.01 -2.34
N ILE A 117 15.21 -13.11 -2.71
CA ILE A 117 14.22 -12.55 -1.81
C ILE A 117 12.95 -13.36 -1.98
N ASN A 118 12.40 -13.89 -0.89
CA ASN A 118 11.15 -14.63 -0.86
C ASN A 118 10.08 -13.79 -0.16
N THR A 119 9.12 -13.29 -0.93
CA THR A 119 8.02 -12.45 -0.44
C THR A 119 6.71 -13.22 -0.48
N CYS A 120 6.15 -13.49 0.68
CA CYS A 120 4.86 -14.14 0.85
C CYS A 120 3.79 -13.08 1.17
N LEU A 121 2.69 -13.09 0.42
CA LEU A 121 1.58 -12.18 0.56
C LEU A 121 0.26 -12.95 0.66
N ARG A 122 -0.67 -12.43 1.46
CA ARG A 122 -2.04 -12.92 1.57
C ARG A 122 -2.95 -11.73 1.75
N TYR A 123 -4.05 -11.67 1.02
CA TYR A 123 -5.06 -10.65 1.28
C TYR A 123 -6.35 -11.24 1.83
N GLU A 124 -7.00 -10.47 2.68
CA GLU A 124 -8.32 -10.69 3.24
C GLU A 124 -9.21 -9.52 2.80
N GLY A 125 -10.52 -9.72 2.74
CA GLY A 125 -11.45 -8.68 2.29
C GLY A 125 -12.73 -8.66 3.10
N LYS A 126 -13.17 -7.46 3.48
CA LYS A 126 -14.43 -7.19 4.17
C LYS A 126 -15.37 -6.39 3.26
N GLY A 127 -16.64 -6.79 3.25
CA GLY A 127 -17.61 -6.34 2.26
C GLY A 127 -17.49 -7.14 0.96
N ASP A 128 -18.07 -6.59 -0.09
CA ASP A 128 -18.08 -7.14 -1.44
C ASP A 128 -16.73 -6.88 -2.13
N THR A 129 -15.75 -7.69 -1.76
CA THR A 129 -14.40 -7.65 -2.36
C THR A 129 -14.24 -8.80 -3.35
N PRO A 130 -13.57 -8.60 -4.50
CA PRO A 130 -13.27 -9.66 -5.46
C PRO A 130 -12.53 -10.87 -4.87
N ASN A 131 -12.76 -12.04 -5.47
CA ASN A 131 -12.09 -13.29 -5.10
C ASN A 131 -10.62 -13.34 -5.55
N ASP A 132 -10.24 -12.48 -6.50
CA ASP A 132 -8.88 -12.33 -6.96
C ASP A 132 -8.55 -10.85 -7.23
N LEU A 133 -7.32 -10.46 -6.93
CA LEU A 133 -6.82 -9.10 -7.11
C LEU A 133 -5.40 -9.13 -7.64
N GLU A 134 -5.05 -8.17 -8.50
CA GLU A 134 -3.70 -7.95 -8.96
C GLU A 134 -3.02 -6.84 -8.14
N PHE A 135 -1.82 -7.13 -7.64
CA PHE A 135 -0.98 -6.20 -6.90
C PHE A 135 0.34 -5.96 -7.64
N ILE A 136 0.90 -4.75 -7.50
CA ILE A 136 2.23 -4.42 -8.01
C ILE A 136 3.21 -4.40 -6.84
N LEU A 137 4.11 -5.39 -6.80
CA LEU A 137 5.20 -5.45 -5.84
C LEU A 137 6.40 -4.69 -6.41
N ARG A 138 6.81 -3.61 -5.76
CA ARG A 138 8.01 -2.86 -6.14
C ARG A 138 9.19 -3.26 -5.25
N TYR A 139 10.24 -3.78 -5.87
CA TYR A 139 11.49 -4.10 -5.21
C TYR A 139 12.47 -2.97 -5.44
N ASN A 140 12.97 -2.32 -4.38
CA ASN A 140 13.96 -1.25 -4.45
C ASN A 140 15.22 -1.63 -3.66
N LEU A 141 16.25 -2.03 -4.40
CA LEU A 141 17.52 -2.47 -3.85
C LEU A 141 18.40 -1.26 -3.54
N ASP A 142 18.94 -1.21 -2.31
CA ASP A 142 19.90 -0.21 -1.84
C ASP A 142 19.39 1.24 -2.00
N ASP A 143 18.11 1.48 -1.65
CA ASP A 143 17.34 2.72 -1.93
C ASP A 143 18.01 4.04 -1.49
N HIS A 144 18.85 4.00 -0.47
CA HIS A 144 19.55 5.19 0.04
C HIS A 144 20.94 5.38 -0.57
N SER A 145 21.36 4.49 -1.46
CA SER A 145 22.65 4.61 -2.14
C SER A 145 22.49 5.35 -3.47
N PRO A 146 23.27 6.42 -3.71
CA PRO A 146 23.30 7.06 -5.03
C PRO A 146 23.82 6.11 -6.11
N GLU A 147 24.69 5.17 -5.72
CA GLU A 147 25.21 4.08 -6.53
C GLU A 147 24.77 2.74 -5.90
N PRO A 148 23.63 2.17 -6.32
CA PRO A 148 23.12 0.93 -5.75
C PRO A 148 24.11 -0.21 -5.95
N ARG A 149 24.42 -0.91 -4.87
CA ARG A 149 25.39 -2.01 -4.92
C ARG A 149 24.74 -3.37 -5.12
N ALA A 150 23.41 -3.40 -5.24
CA ALA A 150 22.63 -4.58 -5.59
C ALA A 150 21.73 -4.26 -6.77
N TYR A 151 21.54 -5.24 -7.66
CA TYR A 151 20.86 -5.04 -8.92
C TYR A 151 20.16 -6.32 -9.42
N PHE A 152 19.21 -6.15 -10.33
CA PHE A 152 18.55 -7.22 -11.06
C PHE A 152 19.19 -7.39 -12.44
N LEU A 153 19.20 -8.61 -12.97
CA LEU A 153 19.66 -8.82 -14.35
C LEU A 153 18.57 -8.45 -15.34
N GLN A 154 18.92 -7.62 -16.33
CA GLN A 154 18.00 -7.23 -17.37
C GLN A 154 17.42 -8.43 -18.14
N ARG A 155 18.21 -9.50 -18.34
CA ARG A 155 17.74 -10.74 -18.98
C ARG A 155 16.68 -11.47 -18.14
N ASP A 156 16.84 -11.48 -16.81
CA ASP A 156 15.92 -12.15 -15.89
C ASP A 156 14.59 -11.38 -15.85
N VAL A 157 14.68 -10.04 -15.89
CA VAL A 157 13.51 -9.16 -16.01
C VAL A 157 12.80 -9.36 -17.33
N LYS A 158 13.53 -9.42 -18.46
CA LYS A 158 12.93 -9.63 -19.80
C LYS A 158 12.32 -11.02 -19.99
N ALA A 159 12.80 -12.02 -19.24
CA ALA A 159 12.29 -13.38 -19.31
C ALA A 159 10.91 -13.54 -18.62
N ASP A 160 10.56 -12.66 -17.69
CA ASP A 160 9.30 -12.68 -16.96
C ASP A 160 8.41 -11.50 -17.37
N ARG A 161 7.32 -11.79 -18.09
CA ARG A 161 6.37 -10.78 -18.59
C ARG A 161 5.71 -9.96 -17.49
N ASP A 162 5.67 -10.48 -16.26
CA ASP A 162 5.04 -9.83 -15.12
C ASP A 162 6.00 -8.86 -14.42
N ILE A 163 7.26 -8.75 -14.86
CA ILE A 163 8.25 -7.83 -14.31
C ILE A 163 8.53 -6.68 -15.28
N THR A 164 8.60 -5.47 -14.75
CA THR A 164 9.04 -4.26 -15.47
C THR A 164 10.12 -3.52 -14.68
N ILE A 165 11.03 -2.84 -15.39
CA ILE A 165 12.01 -1.95 -14.75
C ILE A 165 11.28 -0.65 -14.39
N ALA A 166 11.35 -0.24 -13.12
CA ALA A 166 10.74 1.01 -12.69
C ALA A 166 11.48 2.22 -13.29
N LYS A 167 10.76 3.31 -13.59
CA LYS A 167 11.33 4.50 -14.22
C LYS A 167 12.42 5.16 -13.37
N GLU A 168 12.33 5.03 -12.05
CA GLU A 168 13.27 5.60 -11.08
C GLU A 168 14.53 4.74 -10.90
N SER A 169 14.62 3.57 -11.56
CA SER A 169 15.82 2.74 -11.53
C SER A 169 17.02 3.52 -12.06
N LYS A 170 18.15 3.45 -11.35
CA LYS A 170 19.36 4.24 -11.65
C LYS A 170 19.99 3.88 -12.98
N THR A 171 19.94 2.60 -13.35
CA THR A 171 20.46 2.12 -14.63
C THR A 171 19.45 1.16 -15.28
N LYS A 172 19.53 1.01 -16.60
CA LYS A 172 18.71 0.05 -17.36
C LYS A 172 19.38 -1.31 -17.52
N ASP A 173 20.71 -1.35 -17.52
CA ASP A 173 21.47 -2.59 -17.70
C ASP A 173 21.61 -3.37 -16.39
N HIS A 174 21.74 -2.64 -15.27
CA HIS A 174 21.77 -3.16 -13.90
C HIS A 174 20.71 -2.45 -13.05
N PRO A 175 19.41 -2.68 -13.32
CA PRO A 175 18.35 -1.99 -12.62
C PRO A 175 18.35 -2.35 -11.13
N ASN A 176 18.22 -1.34 -10.27
CA ASN A 176 18.07 -1.53 -8.83
C ASN A 176 16.60 -1.51 -8.38
N ILE A 177 15.69 -1.10 -9.27
CA ILE A 177 14.24 -1.06 -9.00
C ILE A 177 13.46 -1.80 -10.09
N ILE A 178 12.65 -2.77 -9.67
CA ILE A 178 11.69 -3.48 -10.53
C ILE A 178 10.31 -3.49 -9.90
N GLU A 179 9.30 -3.60 -10.75
CA GLU A 179 7.91 -3.77 -10.39
C GLU A 179 7.41 -5.10 -10.93
N ARG A 180 6.74 -5.88 -10.08
CA ARG A 180 6.22 -7.19 -10.43
C ARG A 180 4.72 -7.26 -10.19
N ARG A 181 3.96 -7.61 -11.23
CA ARG A 181 2.53 -7.92 -11.11
C ARG A 181 2.34 -9.28 -10.43
N VAL A 182 1.48 -9.33 -9.42
CA VAL A 182 1.16 -10.54 -8.66
C VAL A 182 -0.35 -10.61 -8.45
N ARG A 183 -0.99 -11.58 -9.09
CA ARG A 183 -2.37 -11.94 -8.79
C ARG A 183 -2.44 -12.78 -7.51
N LEU A 184 -3.18 -12.30 -6.53
CA LEU A 184 -3.49 -13.00 -5.28
C LEU A 184 -4.95 -13.49 -5.31
N GLU A 185 -5.21 -14.61 -4.65
CA GLU A 185 -6.56 -15.13 -4.40
C GLU A 185 -6.94 -14.84 -2.95
N LYS A 186 -8.21 -14.48 -2.71
CA LYS A 186 -8.71 -14.10 -1.37
C LYS A 186 -8.42 -15.20 -0.36
N ASN A 187 -7.89 -14.82 0.80
CA ASN A 187 -7.53 -15.70 1.92
C ASN A 187 -6.45 -16.76 1.61
N ARG A 188 -5.80 -16.73 0.44
CA ARG A 188 -4.70 -17.63 0.10
C ARG A 188 -3.37 -16.90 0.12
N GLN A 189 -2.39 -17.53 0.75
CA GLN A 189 -1.01 -17.05 0.73
C GLN A 189 -0.33 -17.45 -0.58
N LYS A 190 0.36 -16.50 -1.21
CA LYS A 190 1.19 -16.70 -2.38
C LYS A 190 2.59 -16.15 -2.10
N CYS A 191 3.60 -16.97 -2.36
CA CYS A 191 5.00 -16.57 -2.23
C CYS A 191 5.64 -16.37 -3.60
N VAL A 192 6.45 -15.33 -3.70
CA VAL A 192 7.15 -14.93 -4.92
C VAL A 192 8.63 -14.82 -4.59
N LYS A 193 9.44 -15.48 -5.41
CA LYS A 193 10.90 -15.45 -5.30
C LYS A 193 11.47 -14.49 -6.34
N GLN A 194 12.31 -13.57 -5.90
CA GLN A 194 13.00 -12.63 -6.76
C GLN A 194 14.50 -12.68 -6.50
N ARG A 195 15.25 -13.09 -7.51
CA ARG A 195 16.72 -13.13 -7.46
C ARG A 195 17.29 -11.74 -7.74
N PHE A 196 18.35 -11.39 -7.03
CA PHE A 196 19.16 -10.20 -7.28
C PHE A 196 20.65 -10.52 -7.10
N PHE A 197 21.50 -9.62 -7.57
CA PHE A 197 22.95 -9.75 -7.60
C PHE A 197 23.61 -8.64 -6.80
N ALA A 198 24.72 -8.97 -6.15
CA ALA A 198 25.56 -8.03 -5.45
C ALA A 198 26.76 -7.63 -6.31
N SER A 199 27.04 -6.33 -6.38
CA SER A 199 28.26 -5.81 -7.00
C SER A 199 29.49 -6.31 -6.25
N SER A 200 30.57 -6.58 -6.99
CA SER A 200 31.88 -6.92 -6.42
C SER A 200 32.49 -5.81 -5.55
N THR A 201 31.95 -4.58 -5.63
CA THR A 201 32.36 -3.44 -4.80
C THR A 201 31.67 -3.40 -3.42
N MET A 202 30.73 -4.31 -3.13
CA MET A 202 30.14 -4.45 -1.80
C MET A 202 31.18 -4.96 -0.79
N ARG A 203 31.23 -4.34 0.40
CA ARG A 203 32.15 -4.77 1.47
C ARG A 203 31.53 -5.91 2.28
N LEU A 204 32.37 -6.87 2.70
CA LEU A 204 32.08 -8.17 3.33
C LEU A 204 31.23 -8.15 4.63
N LEU A 205 30.79 -7.00 5.14
CA LEU A 205 30.03 -6.89 6.39
C LEU A 205 28.80 -5.97 6.28
N ASP A 206 28.40 -5.59 5.07
CA ASP A 206 27.22 -4.77 4.89
C ASP A 206 25.93 -5.60 5.12
N LYS A 207 25.23 -5.29 6.24
CA LYS A 207 23.83 -5.69 6.44
C LYS A 207 22.96 -5.01 5.36
N TRP A 208 22.78 -5.70 4.25
CA TRP A 208 22.04 -5.20 3.08
C TRP A 208 20.52 -5.22 3.32
N MET A 209 20.01 -6.14 4.16
CA MET A 209 18.58 -6.22 4.48
C MET A 209 18.04 -4.93 5.11
N ASP A 210 18.84 -4.22 5.92
CA ASP A 210 18.45 -2.92 6.50
C ASP A 210 18.29 -1.82 5.43
N ARG A 211 18.80 -2.04 4.21
CA ARG A 211 18.80 -1.10 3.09
C ARG A 211 17.91 -1.51 1.92
N LEU A 212 17.26 -2.67 2.00
CA LEU A 212 16.18 -3.01 1.10
C LEU A 212 14.89 -2.29 1.50
N LYS A 213 14.26 -1.65 0.52
CA LYS A 213 12.87 -1.26 0.63
C LYS A 213 12.04 -2.04 -0.37
N MET A 214 10.89 -2.52 0.09
CA MET A 214 9.83 -2.90 -0.82
C MET A 214 8.78 -1.82 -0.74
N ASP A 215 8.36 -1.32 -1.88
CA ASP A 215 7.20 -0.44 -1.89
C ASP A 215 6.04 -1.30 -2.37
N GLY A 216 5.00 -1.43 -1.54
CA GLY A 216 3.71 -1.88 -2.04
C GLY A 216 3.05 -0.67 -2.69
N PHE A 217 3.06 -0.58 -4.02
CA PHE A 217 2.25 0.43 -4.68
C PHE A 217 0.81 -0.09 -4.79
N LEU A 218 -0.05 0.63 -4.07
CA LEU A 218 -1.50 0.83 -4.22
C LEU A 218 -2.23 -0.19 -5.12
N ALA A 219 -3.11 -1.00 -4.52
CA ALA A 219 -4.45 -1.03 -5.08
C ALA A 219 -5.04 0.35 -4.76
N ASP A 220 -5.33 1.12 -5.80
CA ASP A 220 -5.89 2.47 -5.70
C ASP A 220 -7.27 2.41 -5.07
N THR A 221 -7.36 2.31 -3.73
CA THR A 221 -8.59 2.75 -3.10
C THR A 221 -8.45 3.23 -1.67
N LEU A 222 -9.17 4.31 -1.44
CA LEU A 222 -9.37 5.01 -0.19
C LEU A 222 -10.61 4.43 0.53
N VAL A 223 -10.66 4.52 1.86
CA VAL A 223 -11.98 4.47 2.54
C VAL A 223 -12.46 5.86 2.27
N SER A 224 -13.34 5.99 1.30
CA SER A 224 -14.02 7.24 1.03
C SER A 224 -15.48 7.02 1.36
N ILE A 225 -15.95 7.73 2.38
CA ILE A 225 -17.38 7.91 2.65
C ILE A 225 -17.96 8.99 1.70
N ALA A 226 -17.18 9.61 0.80
CA ALA A 226 -17.73 10.44 -0.28
C ALA A 226 -16.69 10.71 -1.36
N ASP A 227 -17.03 10.41 -2.61
CA ASP A 227 -16.16 10.51 -3.79
C ASP A 227 -15.83 11.96 -4.24
N GLN A 228 -15.85 12.94 -3.33
CA GLN A 228 -15.66 14.37 -3.67
C GLN A 228 -14.55 15.09 -2.91
N ALA A 229 -13.69 14.39 -2.17
CA ALA A 229 -12.50 14.99 -1.58
C ALA A 229 -11.24 14.29 -2.10
N THR A 230 -10.44 15.01 -2.88
CA THR A 230 -9.09 14.61 -3.30
C THR A 230 -8.26 14.32 -2.05
N VAL A 231 -8.04 13.04 -1.74
CA VAL A 231 -7.13 12.62 -0.67
C VAL A 231 -5.76 12.37 -1.32
N PRO A 232 -4.66 12.90 -0.76
CA PRO A 232 -3.33 12.63 -1.29
C PRO A 232 -3.06 11.12 -1.26
N SER A 233 -2.50 10.60 -2.36
CA SER A 233 -2.01 9.23 -2.44
C SER A 233 -0.93 9.02 -1.37
N TYR A 234 -1.17 8.10 -0.44
CA TYR A 234 -0.16 7.68 0.53
C TYR A 234 0.58 6.47 -0.02
N SER A 235 1.78 6.67 -0.58
CA SER A 235 2.75 5.60 -0.75
C SER A 235 3.18 5.10 0.64
N THR A 236 2.95 3.82 0.94
CA THR A 236 3.43 3.20 2.18
C THR A 236 4.69 2.40 1.89
N TYR A 237 5.79 2.77 2.55
CA TYR A 237 7.12 2.18 2.36
C TYR A 237 7.33 0.98 3.28
N MET A 238 7.83 -0.15 2.77
CA MET A 238 8.31 -1.28 3.58
C MET A 238 9.83 -1.15 3.77
N ARG A 239 10.31 -1.28 5.01
CA ARG A 239 11.74 -1.53 5.31
C ARG A 239 11.90 -3.03 5.59
N VAL A 240 12.84 -3.71 4.94
CA VAL A 240 13.03 -5.18 5.02
C VAL A 240 13.68 -5.65 6.35
N GLY A 241 13.45 -4.92 7.45
CA GLY A 241 13.81 -5.33 8.82
C GLY A 241 12.62 -5.80 9.66
N ALA A 242 11.37 -5.61 9.21
CA ALA A 242 10.20 -6.10 9.94
C ALA A 242 9.75 -7.46 9.39
N ARG A 243 9.61 -8.45 10.28
CA ARG A 243 9.28 -9.82 9.89
C ARG A 243 7.81 -10.01 9.52
N HIS A 244 6.94 -9.05 9.83
CA HIS A 244 5.50 -9.10 9.60
C HIS A 244 4.98 -7.72 9.24
N PHE A 245 4.08 -7.63 8.27
CA PHE A 245 3.42 -6.38 7.89
C PHE A 245 1.93 -6.58 7.59
N ASP A 246 1.14 -5.58 7.98
CA ASP A 246 -0.27 -5.42 7.61
C ASP A 246 -0.42 -4.15 6.76
N PHE A 247 -0.92 -4.29 5.54
CA PHE A 247 -1.36 -3.18 4.69
C PHE A 247 -2.87 -3.18 4.61
N LEU A 248 -3.47 -1.99 4.67
CA LEU A 248 -4.88 -1.80 4.34
C LEU A 248 -4.94 -1.09 2.99
N SER A 249 -5.30 -1.82 1.94
CA SER A 249 -5.64 -1.24 0.64
C SER A 249 -7.16 -1.33 0.48
N LYS A 250 -7.87 -0.20 0.36
CA LYS A 250 -9.31 -0.28 0.11
C LYS A 250 -9.53 -0.70 -1.35
N ILE A 251 -10.72 -1.17 -1.72
CA ILE A 251 -11.17 -1.41 -3.13
C ILE A 251 -12.25 -0.39 -3.49
#